data_AF-A0A1Q9W831-F1
#
_entry.id   AF-A0A1Q9W831-F1
#
_cell.length_a   1.000
_cell.length_b   1.000
_cell.length_c   1.000
_cell.angle_alpha   90.00
_cell.angle_beta   90.00
_cell.angle_gamma   90.00
#
_symmetry.space_group_name_H-M   'P 1'
#
loop_
_entity.id
_entity.type
_entity.pdbx_description
1 polymer ?
#
loop_
_entity_poly.entity_id
_entity_poly.type
_entity_poly.pdbx_seq_one_letter_code
_entity_poly.pdbx_strand_id
1 'polypeptide(L)'
;MADAALRLRTTTAATIMVATTGIENLIASSYAAQVSTDPAAANGNANLMINGERQQANFQVRDGELFLDSADGEPFTVGPARGNFDPTLLLDPQLGLASMIETISPVSFEGPQPVNDGQVAGTVKLRGELPGAAAEAVLPRDSLRNRVSVPVTLWLDPDAGNALVQLIITARGGALTLQIRDTH
;
A
#
# COMPACT_ATOMS: atom_id res chain seq x y z
N MET A 1 -7.73 14.20 -6.88
CA MET A 1 -6.34 14.04 -6.41
C MET A 1 -6.12 14.75 -5.09
N ALA A 2 -6.25 16.08 -5.02
CA ALA A 2 -6.17 16.80 -3.75
C ALA A 2 -7.15 16.26 -2.69
N ASP A 3 -8.41 16.04 -3.04
CA ASP A 3 -9.41 15.45 -2.14
C ASP A 3 -9.02 14.05 -1.65
N ALA A 4 -8.52 13.19 -2.54
CA ALA A 4 -8.08 11.85 -2.20
C ALA A 4 -6.92 11.86 -1.20
N ALA A 5 -5.94 12.74 -1.43
CA ALA A 5 -4.81 12.93 -0.53
C ALA A 5 -5.26 13.50 0.82
N LEU A 6 -6.15 14.50 0.83
CA LEU A 6 -6.72 15.05 2.05
C LEU A 6 -7.45 13.97 2.87
N ARG A 7 -8.29 13.15 2.23
CA ARG A 7 -8.96 12.04 2.92
C ARG A 7 -7.96 11.09 3.55
N LEU A 8 -6.94 10.66 2.80
CA LEU A 8 -5.88 9.78 3.31
C LEU A 8 -5.13 10.40 4.51
N ARG A 9 -4.86 11.71 4.49
CA ARG A 9 -4.22 12.41 5.63
C ARG A 9 -5.07 12.38 6.89
N THR A 10 -6.39 12.28 6.75
CA THR A 10 -7.34 12.27 7.88
C THR A 10 -7.82 10.86 8.26
N THR A 11 -7.52 9.84 7.46
CA THR A 11 -7.88 8.44 7.75
C THR A 11 -7.12 7.98 9.00
N THR A 12 -7.87 7.57 10.02
CA THR A 12 -7.30 7.10 11.30
C THR A 12 -7.17 5.59 11.37
N ALA A 13 -7.97 4.87 10.57
CA ALA A 13 -7.87 3.43 10.43
C ALA A 13 -8.31 2.96 9.03
N ALA A 14 -7.63 1.98 8.45
CA ALA A 14 -8.05 1.37 7.20
C ALA A 14 -7.74 -0.13 7.12
N THR A 15 -8.52 -0.84 6.32
CA THR A 15 -8.12 -2.14 5.77
C THR A 15 -7.29 -1.90 4.51
N ILE A 16 -6.07 -2.42 4.47
CA ILE A 16 -5.17 -2.33 3.32
C ILE A 16 -4.84 -3.73 2.83
N MET A 17 -4.97 -3.94 1.52
CA MET A 17 -4.52 -5.14 0.84
C MET A 17 -3.49 -4.78 -0.21
N VAL A 18 -2.35 -5.45 -0.19
CA VAL A 18 -1.30 -5.28 -1.19
C VAL A 18 -0.99 -6.64 -1.80
N ALA A 19 -0.82 -6.66 -3.12
CA ALA A 19 -0.33 -7.81 -3.84
C ALA A 19 0.60 -7.36 -4.96
N THR A 20 1.63 -8.14 -5.22
CA THR A 20 2.57 -7.89 -6.31
C THR A 20 2.60 -9.06 -7.28
N THR A 21 2.84 -8.75 -8.55
CA THR A 21 3.08 -9.75 -9.60
C THR A 21 4.38 -9.39 -10.27
N GLY A 22 5.28 -10.36 -10.49
CA GLY A 22 6.52 -10.18 -11.26
C GLY A 22 7.54 -9.19 -10.68
N ILE A 23 7.39 -8.80 -9.41
CA ILE A 23 8.36 -7.98 -8.68
C ILE A 23 9.14 -8.88 -7.72
N GLU A 24 10.46 -8.86 -7.85
CA GLU A 24 11.38 -9.66 -7.03
C GLU A 24 11.90 -8.85 -5.83
N ASN A 25 12.58 -9.52 -4.90
CA ASN A 25 13.27 -8.91 -3.76
C ASN A 25 12.39 -8.05 -2.83
N LEU A 26 11.08 -8.32 -2.81
CA LEU A 26 10.15 -7.74 -1.84
C LEU A 26 10.20 -8.48 -0.51
N ILE A 27 10.24 -7.74 0.60
CA ILE A 27 10.06 -8.30 1.94
C ILE A 27 8.68 -8.96 2.04
N ALA A 28 7.60 -8.26 1.65
CA ALA A 28 6.26 -8.82 1.53
C ALA A 28 5.80 -8.81 0.07
N SER A 29 5.49 -9.97 -0.51
CA SER A 29 4.93 -10.05 -1.87
C SER A 29 3.41 -9.80 -1.89
N SER A 30 2.74 -10.08 -0.78
CA SER A 30 1.35 -9.71 -0.52
C SER A 30 1.10 -9.58 0.98
N TYR A 31 0.08 -8.80 1.35
CA TYR A 31 -0.46 -8.76 2.70
C TYR A 31 -1.88 -8.19 2.73
N ALA A 32 -2.62 -8.53 3.78
CA ALA A 32 -3.87 -7.90 4.15
C ALA A 32 -3.79 -7.51 5.63
N ALA A 33 -4.03 -6.23 5.93
CA ALA A 33 -3.83 -5.67 7.26
C ALA A 33 -4.92 -4.67 7.63
N GLN A 34 -5.27 -4.64 8.91
CA GLN A 34 -5.88 -3.46 9.52
C GLN A 34 -4.74 -2.57 10.01
N VAL A 35 -4.84 -1.28 9.72
CA VAL A 35 -3.82 -0.28 10.08
C VAL A 35 -4.52 0.86 10.80
N SER A 36 -3.95 1.32 11.92
CA SER A 36 -4.39 2.49 12.69
C SER A 36 -3.25 3.51 12.82
N THR A 37 -3.59 4.79 13.02
CA THR A 37 -2.61 5.88 13.21
C THR A 37 -2.48 6.37 14.66
N ASP A 38 -3.44 6.04 15.53
CA ASP A 38 -3.42 6.43 16.96
C ASP A 38 -3.92 5.29 17.90
N PRO A 39 -3.01 4.53 18.53
CA PRO A 39 -1.57 4.49 18.23
C PRO A 39 -1.31 3.93 16.82
N ALA A 40 -0.13 4.25 16.27
CA ALA A 40 0.33 3.65 15.02
C ALA A 40 0.51 2.14 15.20
N ALA A 41 -0.35 1.35 14.57
CA ALA A 41 -0.35 -0.09 14.69
C ALA A 41 -0.86 -0.75 13.41
N ALA A 42 -0.45 -2.00 13.18
CA ALA A 42 -0.99 -2.81 12.12
C ALA A 42 -1.07 -4.27 12.54
N ASN A 43 -2.10 -4.99 12.11
CA ASN A 43 -2.19 -6.43 12.32
C ASN A 43 -2.80 -7.10 11.09
N GLY A 44 -2.30 -8.28 10.77
CA GLY A 44 -2.75 -8.96 9.57
C GLY A 44 -1.96 -10.20 9.22
N ASN A 45 -2.07 -10.59 7.96
CA ASN A 45 -1.35 -11.72 7.38
C ASN A 45 -0.57 -11.26 6.15
N ALA A 46 0.65 -11.76 5.99
CA ALA A 46 1.54 -11.40 4.90
C ALA A 46 2.28 -12.63 4.35
N ASN A 47 2.61 -12.58 3.06
CA ASN A 47 3.54 -13.52 2.44
C ASN A 47 4.95 -12.90 2.46
N LEU A 48 5.73 -13.25 3.49
CA LEU A 48 7.02 -12.64 3.81
C LEU A 48 8.19 -13.46 3.27
N MET A 49 9.29 -12.76 2.94
CA MET A 49 10.59 -13.37 2.70
C MET A 49 11.31 -13.55 4.04
N ILE A 50 11.38 -14.78 4.55
CA ILE A 50 12.01 -15.13 5.82
C ILE A 50 13.11 -16.14 5.53
N ASN A 51 14.36 -15.80 5.88
CA ASN A 51 15.53 -16.66 5.66
C ASN A 51 15.70 -17.17 4.20
N GLY A 52 15.28 -16.35 3.23
CA GLY A 52 15.37 -16.68 1.80
C GLY A 52 14.19 -17.49 1.24
N GLU A 53 13.19 -17.81 2.07
CA GLU A 53 11.99 -18.53 1.67
C GLU A 53 10.73 -17.68 1.84
N ARG A 54 9.73 -17.92 0.99
CA ARG A 54 8.41 -17.29 1.10
C ARG A 54 7.56 -18.05 2.11
N GLN A 55 7.09 -17.35 3.13
CA GLN A 55 6.28 -17.91 4.20
C GLN A 55 5.07 -17.02 4.47
N GLN A 56 3.91 -17.64 4.63
CA GLN A 56 2.72 -16.95 5.10
C GLN A 56 2.82 -16.80 6.62
N ALA A 57 2.79 -15.57 7.10
CA ALA A 57 2.93 -15.25 8.52
C ALA A 57 1.87 -14.24 8.94
N ASN A 58 1.28 -14.47 10.11
CA ASN A 58 0.56 -13.44 10.82
C ASN A 58 1.56 -12.50 11.47
N PHE A 59 1.26 -11.20 11.46
CA PHE A 59 2.13 -10.20 12.00
C PHE A 59 1.34 -9.15 12.79
N GLN A 60 2.06 -8.49 13.70
CA GLN A 60 1.59 -7.32 14.42
C GLN A 60 2.70 -6.28 14.45
N VAL A 61 2.38 -5.04 14.13
CA VAL A 61 3.22 -3.86 14.39
C VAL A 61 2.56 -3.08 15.51
N ARG A 62 3.29 -2.89 16.60
CA ARG A 62 2.86 -2.08 17.75
C ARG A 62 4.08 -1.52 18.45
N ASP A 63 3.96 -0.32 18.99
CA ASP A 63 5.05 0.38 19.68
C ASP A 63 6.34 0.49 18.83
N GLY A 64 6.19 0.51 17.49
CA GLY A 64 7.30 0.57 16.54
C GLY A 64 8.03 -0.76 16.27
N GLU A 65 7.61 -1.85 16.91
CA GLU A 65 8.21 -3.18 16.81
C GLU A 65 7.34 -4.10 15.93
N LEU A 66 7.98 -4.98 15.15
CA LEU A 66 7.35 -6.02 14.35
C LEU A 66 7.39 -7.34 15.11
N PHE A 67 6.22 -7.95 15.28
CA PHE A 67 6.03 -9.27 15.86
C PHE A 67 5.49 -10.22 14.80
N LEU A 68 5.95 -11.47 14.82
CA LEU A 68 5.39 -12.56 14.03
C LEU A 68 4.85 -13.64 14.96
N ASP A 69 3.70 -14.21 14.60
CA ASP A 69 3.16 -15.34 15.34
C ASP A 69 4.11 -16.54 15.25
N SER A 70 4.33 -17.23 16.37
CA SER A 70 5.06 -18.51 16.41
C SER A 70 4.08 -19.68 16.41
N ALA A 71 4.52 -20.82 15.86
CA ALA A 71 3.80 -22.09 16.01
C ALA A 71 3.63 -22.50 17.49
N ASP A 72 4.55 -22.05 18.37
CA ASP A 72 4.55 -22.35 19.81
C ASP A 72 3.63 -21.43 20.62
N GLY A 73 2.86 -20.55 19.96
CA GLY A 73 1.79 -19.75 20.55
C GLY A 73 2.18 -18.34 20.97
N GLU A 74 3.39 -18.14 21.50
CA GLU A 74 3.89 -16.80 21.85
C GLU A 74 4.50 -16.11 20.61
N PRO A 75 4.03 -14.90 20.22
CA PRO A 75 4.64 -14.14 19.14
C PRO A 75 6.09 -13.77 19.50
N PHE A 76 6.99 -13.84 18.53
CA PHE A 76 8.36 -13.38 18.71
C PHE A 76 8.57 -12.01 18.07
N THR A 77 9.41 -11.18 18.70
CA THR A 77 9.82 -9.90 18.10
C THR A 77 10.88 -10.14 17.02
N VAL A 78 10.67 -9.54 15.86
CA VAL A 78 11.66 -9.42 14.78
C VAL A 78 12.59 -8.23 15.03
N GLY A 79 12.14 -7.27 15.84
CA GLY A 79 12.79 -5.98 16.07
C GLY A 79 12.00 -4.83 15.44
N PRO A 80 12.63 -3.67 15.19
CA PRO A 80 11.97 -2.49 14.66
C PRO A 80 11.21 -2.79 13.36
N ALA A 81 9.97 -2.34 13.27
CA ALA A 81 9.17 -2.51 12.05
C ALA A 81 9.78 -1.72 10.88
N ARG A 82 10.20 -0.47 11.15
CA ARG A 82 10.91 0.36 10.17
C ARG A 82 12.22 -0.28 9.73
N GLY A 83 12.43 -0.35 8.42
CA GLY A 83 13.58 -1.04 7.82
C GLY A 83 13.37 -2.55 7.61
N ASN A 84 12.34 -3.13 8.24
CA ASN A 84 11.87 -4.49 7.98
C ASN A 84 10.53 -4.41 7.22
N PHE A 85 9.42 -4.64 7.92
CA PHE A 85 8.09 -4.61 7.34
C PHE A 85 7.16 -3.77 8.23
N ASP A 86 6.73 -2.62 7.71
CA ASP A 86 5.92 -1.66 8.45
C ASP A 86 4.76 -1.11 7.59
N PRO A 87 3.59 -1.77 7.60
CA PRO A 87 2.40 -1.27 6.92
C PRO A 87 1.85 0.04 7.50
N THR A 88 2.24 0.44 8.71
CA THR A 88 1.73 1.68 9.34
C THR A 88 2.17 2.92 8.58
N LEU A 89 3.32 2.86 7.90
CA LEU A 89 3.85 3.94 7.08
C LEU A 89 2.94 4.32 5.91
N LEU A 90 2.05 3.42 5.44
CA LEU A 90 1.12 3.74 4.36
C LEU A 90 0.11 4.83 4.75
N LEU A 91 -0.25 4.92 6.04
CA LEU A 91 -1.13 5.94 6.57
C LEU A 91 -0.38 7.07 7.29
N ASP A 92 0.96 7.09 7.22
CA ASP A 92 1.72 8.22 7.74
C ASP A 92 1.30 9.51 6.99
N PRO A 93 0.84 10.56 7.71
CA PRO A 93 0.28 11.74 7.06
C PRO A 93 1.32 12.55 6.29
N GLN A 94 2.63 12.34 6.52
CA GLN A 94 3.71 13.08 5.87
C GLN A 94 4.46 12.25 4.84
N LEU A 95 4.58 10.94 5.05
CA LEU A 95 5.41 10.04 4.23
C LEU A 95 4.60 8.96 3.50
N GLY A 96 3.33 8.77 3.84
CA GLY A 96 2.49 7.69 3.32
C GLY A 96 1.80 7.98 1.99
N LEU A 97 0.70 7.26 1.75
CA LEU A 97 -0.06 7.28 0.48
C LEU A 97 -0.53 8.68 0.09
N ALA A 98 -0.92 9.51 1.06
CA ALA A 98 -1.35 10.88 0.81
C ALA A 98 -0.28 11.69 0.08
N SER A 99 0.93 11.73 0.65
CA SER A 99 2.06 12.46 0.07
C SER A 99 2.49 11.85 -1.26
N MET A 100 2.48 10.51 -1.39
CA MET A 100 2.80 9.85 -2.65
C MET A 100 1.83 10.27 -3.77
N ILE A 101 0.52 10.27 -3.50
CA ILE A 101 -0.51 10.58 -4.49
C ILE A 101 -0.45 12.03 -4.95
N GLU A 102 -0.09 12.96 -4.07
CA GLU A 102 0.10 14.38 -4.44
C GLU A 102 1.22 14.60 -5.47
N THR A 103 2.19 13.68 -5.56
CA THR A 103 3.29 13.78 -6.54
C THR A 103 2.94 13.24 -7.92
N ILE A 104 1.78 12.60 -8.07
CA ILE A 104 1.38 11.97 -9.33
C ILE A 104 1.01 13.05 -10.35
N SER A 105 1.64 12.97 -11.51
CA SER A 105 1.27 13.79 -12.68
C SER A 105 0.13 13.10 -13.43
N PRO A 106 -1.10 13.65 -13.46
CA PRO A 106 -2.23 13.02 -14.14
C PRO A 106 -2.05 13.08 -15.66
N VAL A 107 -2.45 12.01 -16.34
CA VAL A 107 -2.40 11.86 -17.81
C VAL A 107 -3.81 11.79 -18.39
N SER A 108 -4.68 10.96 -17.81
CA SER A 108 -6.07 10.83 -18.28
C SER A 108 -7.02 10.41 -17.16
N PHE A 109 -8.30 10.70 -17.37
CA PHE A 109 -9.40 10.31 -16.49
C PHE A 109 -10.47 9.58 -17.30
N GLU A 110 -10.99 8.49 -16.76
CA GLU A 110 -12.02 7.64 -17.37
C GLU A 110 -13.07 7.28 -16.30
N GLY A 111 -14.36 7.30 -16.62
CA GLY A 111 -15.40 6.94 -15.65
C GLY A 111 -16.80 6.95 -16.26
N PRO A 112 -17.78 6.30 -15.61
CA PRO A 112 -17.63 5.43 -14.43
C PRO A 112 -16.98 4.08 -14.77
N GLN A 113 -16.14 3.58 -13.87
CA GLN A 113 -15.49 2.27 -13.99
C GLN A 113 -15.71 1.46 -12.71
N PRO A 114 -16.17 0.21 -12.79
CA PRO A 114 -16.20 -0.67 -11.63
C PRO A 114 -14.78 -1.12 -11.26
N VAL A 115 -14.53 -1.34 -9.96
CA VAL A 115 -13.27 -1.88 -9.43
C VAL A 115 -13.56 -2.93 -8.35
N ASN A 116 -12.54 -3.71 -7.98
CA ASN A 116 -12.63 -4.81 -7.01
C ASN A 116 -13.75 -5.80 -7.38
N ASP A 117 -13.70 -6.34 -8.60
CA ASP A 117 -14.71 -7.27 -9.14
C ASP A 117 -16.15 -6.72 -9.10
N GLY A 118 -16.31 -5.40 -9.18
CA GLY A 118 -17.61 -4.73 -9.19
C GLY A 118 -18.16 -4.37 -7.81
N GLN A 119 -17.40 -4.58 -6.73
CA GLN A 119 -17.81 -4.19 -5.37
C GLN A 119 -17.97 -2.67 -5.22
N VAL A 120 -17.23 -1.88 -5.99
CA VAL A 120 -17.41 -0.41 -6.06
C VAL A 120 -17.79 -0.03 -7.48
N ALA A 121 -19.09 0.23 -7.69
CA ALA A 121 -19.68 0.57 -8.98
C ALA A 121 -19.79 2.08 -9.13
N GLY A 122 -18.82 2.74 -9.76
CA GLY A 122 -18.89 4.20 -9.95
C GLY A 122 -17.58 4.97 -9.93
N THR A 123 -16.44 4.30 -9.75
CA THR A 123 -15.17 5.01 -9.58
C THR A 123 -14.71 5.74 -10.84
N VAL A 124 -13.94 6.79 -10.65
CA VAL A 124 -13.16 7.46 -11.69
C VAL A 124 -11.77 6.84 -11.72
N LYS A 125 -11.41 6.27 -12.86
CA LYS A 125 -10.09 5.74 -13.14
C LYS A 125 -9.17 6.86 -13.64
N LEU A 126 -8.05 7.05 -12.96
CA LEU A 126 -7.00 7.98 -13.34
C LEU A 126 -5.78 7.21 -13.83
N ARG A 127 -5.22 7.57 -14.98
CA ARG A 127 -3.85 7.18 -15.36
C ARG A 127 -2.92 8.36 -15.15
N GLY A 128 -1.72 8.09 -14.65
CA GLY A 128 -0.72 9.11 -14.39
C GLY A 128 0.70 8.55 -14.35
N GLU A 129 1.63 9.43 -14.01
CA GLU A 129 3.03 9.12 -13.81
C GLU A 129 3.42 9.43 -12.36
N LEU A 130 4.01 8.46 -11.66
CA LEU A 130 4.52 8.59 -10.31
C LEU A 130 6.04 8.78 -10.35
N PRO A 131 6.63 9.79 -9.69
CA PRO A 131 8.07 9.93 -9.62
C PRO A 131 8.73 8.67 -9.03
N GLY A 132 9.85 8.25 -9.62
CA GLY A 132 10.57 7.05 -9.18
C GLY A 132 10.94 7.09 -7.70
N ALA A 133 11.41 8.25 -7.21
CA ALA A 133 11.73 8.45 -5.80
C ALA A 133 10.53 8.27 -4.86
N ALA A 134 9.31 8.61 -5.30
CA ALA A 134 8.09 8.35 -4.53
C ALA A 134 7.68 6.88 -4.59
N ALA A 135 7.90 6.21 -5.73
CA ALA A 135 7.64 4.79 -5.89
C ALA A 135 8.54 3.91 -5.00
N GLU A 136 9.76 4.36 -4.69
CA GLU A 136 10.70 3.65 -3.78
C GLU A 136 10.14 3.45 -2.36
N ALA A 137 9.09 4.19 -1.97
CA ALA A 137 8.42 3.99 -0.67
C ALA A 137 7.71 2.63 -0.56
N VAL A 138 7.30 2.04 -1.69
CA VAL A 138 6.52 0.79 -1.72
C VAL A 138 7.10 -0.27 -2.67
N LEU A 139 8.13 0.08 -3.45
CA LEU A 139 8.80 -0.79 -4.39
C LEU A 139 10.31 -0.81 -4.16
N PRO A 140 10.98 -1.98 -4.29
CA PRO A 140 12.43 -2.04 -4.27
C PRO A 140 13.02 -1.19 -5.40
N ARG A 141 14.05 -0.40 -5.11
CA ARG A 141 14.71 0.49 -6.07
C ARG A 141 15.14 -0.23 -7.36
N ASP A 142 15.60 -1.47 -7.25
CA ASP A 142 16.01 -2.29 -8.40
C ASP A 142 14.86 -2.58 -9.38
N SER A 143 13.61 -2.64 -8.89
CA SER A 143 12.42 -2.81 -9.75
C SER A 143 12.15 -1.59 -10.64
N LEU A 144 12.67 -0.42 -10.26
CA LEU A 144 12.49 0.84 -10.97
C LEU A 144 13.60 1.12 -12.00
N ARG A 145 14.76 0.45 -11.90
CA ARG A 145 15.93 0.59 -12.81
C ARG A 145 16.30 2.05 -13.13
N ASN A 146 16.36 2.91 -12.13
CA ASN A 146 16.68 4.34 -12.27
C ASN A 146 15.72 5.13 -13.18
N ARG A 147 14.48 4.67 -13.36
CA ARG A 147 13.45 5.45 -14.05
C ARG A 147 13.10 6.70 -13.24
N VAL A 148 12.96 7.81 -13.94
CA VAL A 148 12.54 9.10 -13.35
C VAL A 148 11.07 9.06 -12.94
N SER A 149 10.23 8.32 -13.67
CA SER A 149 8.83 8.05 -13.32
C SER A 149 8.40 6.63 -13.70
N VAL A 150 7.30 6.18 -13.09
CA VAL A 150 6.63 4.93 -13.41
C VAL A 150 5.13 5.14 -13.65
N PRO A 151 4.52 4.39 -14.58
CA PRO A 151 3.08 4.48 -14.80
C PRO A 151 2.30 4.05 -13.57
N VAL A 152 1.27 4.83 -13.24
CA VAL A 152 0.37 4.56 -12.12
C VAL A 152 -1.09 4.67 -12.57
N THR A 153 -1.94 3.82 -12.02
CA THR A 153 -3.40 3.90 -12.21
C THR A 153 -4.09 3.95 -10.86
N LEU A 154 -5.04 4.86 -10.69
CA LEU A 154 -5.83 5.04 -9.48
C LEU A 154 -7.30 4.85 -9.80
N TRP A 155 -8.05 4.33 -8.83
CA TRP A 155 -9.51 4.34 -8.83
C TRP A 155 -9.96 5.17 -7.63
N LEU A 156 -10.69 6.24 -7.92
CA LEU A 156 -11.22 7.18 -6.93
C LEU A 156 -12.74 7.06 -6.88
N ASP A 157 -13.30 6.95 -5.69
CA ASP A 157 -14.75 6.88 -5.49
C ASP A 157 -15.34 8.29 -5.32
N PRO A 158 -16.04 8.84 -6.33
CA PRO A 158 -16.60 10.18 -6.25
C PRO A 158 -17.71 10.30 -5.19
N ASP A 159 -18.44 9.21 -4.90
CA ASP A 159 -19.54 9.21 -3.93
C ASP A 159 -19.00 9.20 -2.48
N ALA A 160 -17.77 8.71 -2.30
CA ALA A 160 -17.02 8.79 -1.05
C ALA A 160 -16.06 10.00 -0.99
N GLY A 161 -16.38 11.10 -1.68
CA GLY A 161 -15.57 12.32 -1.65
C GLY A 161 -14.21 12.15 -2.32
N ASN A 162 -14.17 11.44 -3.45
CA ASN A 162 -12.95 11.08 -4.19
C ASN A 162 -11.97 10.20 -3.40
N ALA A 163 -12.45 9.35 -2.50
CA ALA A 163 -11.61 8.43 -1.74
C ALA A 163 -10.81 7.49 -2.66
N LEU A 164 -9.54 7.21 -2.32
CA LEU A 164 -8.79 6.17 -3.01
C LEU A 164 -9.41 4.80 -2.71
N VAL A 165 -9.66 4.01 -3.75
CA VAL A 165 -10.14 2.62 -3.63
C VAL A 165 -9.03 1.64 -4.00
N GLN A 166 -8.34 1.92 -5.11
CA GLN A 166 -7.26 1.09 -5.62
C GLN A 166 -6.18 1.94 -6.27
N LEU A 167 -4.94 1.49 -6.13
CA LEU A 167 -3.75 2.00 -6.76
C LEU A 167 -3.00 0.85 -7.43
N ILE A 168 -2.57 1.03 -8.67
CA ILE A 168 -1.67 0.10 -9.35
C ILE A 168 -0.43 0.87 -9.80
N ILE A 169 0.75 0.44 -9.36
CA ILE A 169 2.04 0.96 -9.83
C ILE A 169 2.68 -0.09 -10.74
N THR A 170 2.96 0.30 -11.98
CA THR A 170 3.57 -0.60 -12.98
C THR A 170 5.09 -0.45 -12.98
N ALA A 171 5.81 -1.52 -12.62
CA ALA A 171 7.27 -1.61 -12.70
C ALA A 171 7.71 -2.44 -13.92
N ARG A 172 9.00 -2.43 -14.27
CA ARG A 172 9.49 -3.27 -15.38
C ARG A 172 9.65 -4.71 -14.91
N GLY A 173 8.61 -5.52 -15.11
CA GLY A 173 8.57 -6.93 -14.70
C GLY A 173 7.23 -7.32 -14.09
N GLY A 174 6.45 -6.33 -13.65
CA GLY A 174 5.09 -6.55 -13.20
C GLY A 174 4.51 -5.34 -12.49
N ALA A 175 3.72 -5.56 -11.44
CA ALA A 175 2.93 -4.50 -10.83
C ALA A 175 2.72 -4.73 -9.34
N LEU A 176 2.58 -3.63 -8.60
CA LEU A 176 2.03 -3.60 -7.26
C LEU A 176 0.59 -3.11 -7.35
N THR A 177 -0.34 -3.88 -6.81
CA THR A 177 -1.73 -3.50 -6.60
C THR A 177 -1.95 -3.28 -5.12
N LEU A 178 -2.48 -2.11 -4.77
CA LEU A 178 -2.89 -1.75 -3.42
C LEU A 178 -4.38 -1.42 -3.45
N GLN A 179 -5.15 -2.05 -2.58
CA GLN A 179 -6.53 -1.69 -2.29
C GLN A 179 -6.60 -1.16 -0.87
N ILE A 180 -7.39 -0.11 -0.68
CA ILE A 180 -7.62 0.49 0.62
C ILE A 180 -9.11 0.69 0.82
N ARG A 181 -9.56 0.41 2.03
CA ARG A 181 -10.91 0.72 2.49
C ARG A 181 -10.79 1.35 3.86
N ASP A 182 -11.19 2.61 3.94
CA ASP A 182 -11.34 3.33 5.19
C ASP A 182 -12.27 2.55 6.13
N THR A 183 -11.88 2.40 7.40
CA THR A 183 -12.68 1.66 8.38
C THR A 183 -13.45 2.54 9.35
N HIS A 184 -13.24 3.86 9.36
CA HIS A 184 -14.02 4.82 10.16
C HIS A 184 -14.10 6.22 9.54
#